data_AF-A0A7S0B0Z4-F1
#
_entry.id   AF-A0A7S0B0Z4-F1
#
_cell.length_a   1.000
_cell.length_b   1.000
_cell.length_c   1.000
_cell.angle_alpha   90.00
_cell.angle_beta   90.00
_cell.angle_gamma   90.00
#
_symmetry.space_group_name_H-M   'P 1'
#
loop_
_entity.id
_entity.type
_entity.pdbx_description
1 polymer ?
#
loop_
_entity_poly.entity_id
_entity_poly.type
_entity_poly.pdbx_seq_one_letter_code
_entity_poly.pdbx_strand_id
1 'polypeptide(L)'
;MLGMQGGYLPVEKRRLIEVMKSNQNVALVPGGVSEMLSCIPHDPTINVSVKHKGFVRLALQQGYDLVPTVFFHASDQYNNPGRSLQLWTYRKTGIPVGIPIYCNWLLMPFSNRTPIKVALGKKIAVAKIVAPTEEEVNELHYKFYAEVWRVFEKYAEEFGYGDRELAYVQ
;
A
#
# COMPACT_ATOMS: atom_id res chain seq x y z
N MET A 1 -8.58 17.44 24.34
CA MET A 1 -9.14 16.17 23.81
C MET A 1 -9.00 16.23 22.30
N LEU A 2 -8.12 15.40 21.70
CA LEU A 2 -7.98 15.28 20.25
C LEU A 2 -8.90 14.14 19.79
N GLY A 3 -9.95 14.47 19.02
CA GLY A 3 -10.82 13.47 18.40
C GLY A 3 -10.23 13.05 17.05
N MET A 4 -10.08 11.74 16.82
CA MET A 4 -9.79 11.20 15.49
C MET A 4 -11.09 10.74 14.85
N GLN A 5 -11.43 11.32 13.69
CA GLN A 5 -12.52 10.86 12.84
C GLN A 5 -11.91 10.17 11.61
N GLY A 6 -12.31 8.93 11.34
CA GLY A 6 -11.80 8.13 10.22
C GLY A 6 -12.95 7.48 9.43
N GLY A 7 -12.71 7.17 8.16
CA GLY A 7 -13.68 6.53 7.29
C GLY A 7 -13.04 6.04 5.99
N TYR A 8 -13.82 5.28 5.21
CA TYR A 8 -13.42 4.83 3.87
C TYR A 8 -14.04 5.74 2.82
N LEU A 9 -13.28 6.05 1.77
CA LEU A 9 -13.77 6.76 0.61
C LEU A 9 -13.38 6.02 -0.67
N PRO A 10 -14.18 6.13 -1.75
CA PRO A 10 -13.76 5.69 -3.07
C PRO A 10 -12.43 6.35 -3.46
N VAL A 11 -11.53 5.58 -4.07
CA VAL A 11 -10.22 6.05 -4.55
C VAL A 11 -10.40 6.79 -5.88
N GLU A 12 -11.19 7.87 -5.85
CA GLU A 12 -11.41 8.77 -6.98
C GLU A 12 -10.55 10.02 -6.81
N LYS A 13 -9.91 10.46 -7.90
CA LYS A 13 -9.08 11.68 -7.89
C LYS A 13 -9.81 12.88 -7.26
N ARG A 14 -11.09 13.07 -7.62
CA ARG A 14 -11.92 14.16 -7.09
C ARG A 14 -12.05 14.10 -5.57
N ARG A 15 -12.36 12.91 -5.02
CA ARG A 15 -12.53 12.71 -3.58
C ARG A 15 -11.22 12.91 -2.81
N LEU A 16 -10.12 12.41 -3.35
CA LEU A 16 -8.80 12.65 -2.76
C LEU A 16 -8.47 14.16 -2.71
N ILE A 17 -8.78 14.92 -3.76
CA ILE A 17 -8.60 16.38 -3.76
C ILE A 17 -9.49 17.06 -2.71
N GLU A 18 -10.76 16.62 -2.56
CA GLU A 18 -11.68 17.16 -1.55
C GLU A 18 -11.10 16.97 -0.13
N VAL A 19 -10.57 15.79 0.19
CA VAL A 19 -9.92 15.48 1.48
C VAL A 19 -8.62 16.26 1.68
N MET A 20 -7.79 16.39 0.66
CA MET A 20 -6.56 17.18 0.74
C MET A 20 -6.86 18.66 0.97
N LYS A 21 -7.92 19.20 0.35
CA LYS A 21 -8.36 20.59 0.56
C LYS A 21 -8.94 20.85 1.95
N SER A 22 -9.53 19.85 2.60
CA SER A 22 -9.97 19.93 3.99
C SER A 22 -8.82 19.76 5.00
N ASN A 23 -7.57 19.66 4.51
CA ASN A 23 -6.36 19.50 5.33
C ASN A 23 -6.40 18.23 6.21
N GLN A 24 -7.02 17.17 5.69
CA GLN A 24 -7.16 15.89 6.37
C GLN A 24 -6.15 14.87 5.85
N ASN A 25 -5.54 14.11 6.76
CA ASN A 25 -4.64 13.02 6.40
C ASN A 25 -5.39 11.90 5.68
N VAL A 26 -4.76 11.36 4.64
CA VAL A 26 -5.29 10.22 3.87
C VAL A 26 -4.26 9.10 3.83
N ALA A 27 -4.71 7.89 4.11
CA ALA A 27 -3.92 6.67 3.88
C ALA A 27 -4.31 6.08 2.52
N LEU A 28 -3.31 5.74 1.71
CA LEU A 28 -3.50 5.16 0.38
C LEU A 28 -2.57 3.96 0.21
N VAL A 29 -3.11 2.88 -0.34
CA VAL A 29 -2.33 1.69 -0.75
C VAL A 29 -2.08 1.78 -2.25
N PRO A 30 -0.87 2.16 -2.70
CA PRO A 30 -0.63 2.49 -4.11
C PRO A 30 -0.71 1.28 -5.04
N GLY A 31 -0.38 0.08 -4.57
CA GLY A 31 -0.43 -1.14 -5.39
C GLY A 31 -1.81 -1.74 -5.60
N GLY A 32 -2.81 -1.26 -4.86
CA GLY A 32 -4.22 -1.61 -5.03
C GLY A 32 -4.49 -3.12 -5.08
N VAL A 33 -5.40 -3.52 -5.98
CA VAL A 33 -5.84 -4.91 -6.13
C VAL A 33 -4.71 -5.84 -6.59
N SER A 34 -3.80 -5.37 -7.44
CA SER A 34 -2.71 -6.21 -7.95
C SER A 34 -1.73 -6.62 -6.84
N GLU A 35 -1.40 -5.69 -5.96
CA GLU A 35 -0.56 -5.96 -4.80
C GLU A 35 -1.29 -6.87 -3.81
N MET A 36 -2.57 -6.60 -3.53
CA MET A 36 -3.41 -7.45 -2.66
C MET A 36 -3.46 -8.91 -3.13
N LEU A 37 -3.60 -9.15 -4.44
CA LEU A 37 -3.60 -10.50 -5.01
C LEU A 37 -2.21 -11.16 -5.02
N SER A 38 -1.14 -10.39 -4.81
CA SER A 38 0.23 -10.89 -4.71
C SER A 38 0.61 -11.27 -3.28
N CYS A 39 -0.16 -10.84 -2.27
CA CYS A 39 0.06 -11.21 -0.88
C CYS A 39 -0.22 -12.71 -0.65
N ILE A 40 0.80 -13.42 -0.19
CA ILE A 40 0.73 -14.81 0.26
C ILE A 40 1.28 -14.84 1.70
N PRO A 41 0.57 -15.46 2.66
CA PRO A 41 1.07 -15.63 4.02
C PRO A 41 2.41 -16.38 4.02
N HIS A 42 3.38 -15.89 4.80
CA HIS A 42 4.72 -16.47 4.93
C HIS A 42 5.55 -16.56 3.63
N ASP A 43 5.17 -15.83 2.59
CA ASP A 43 5.98 -15.74 1.37
C ASP A 43 7.35 -15.10 1.67
N PRO A 44 8.46 -15.68 1.17
CA PRO A 44 9.79 -15.09 1.35
C PRO A 44 9.92 -13.74 0.62
N THR A 45 9.10 -13.46 -0.40
CA THR A 45 9.19 -12.24 -1.19
C THR A 45 7.95 -11.37 -0.99
N ILE A 46 8.16 -10.15 -0.50
CA ILE A 46 7.12 -9.13 -0.34
C ILE A 46 7.07 -8.27 -1.59
N ASN A 47 6.09 -8.56 -2.45
CA ASN A 47 5.89 -7.84 -3.70
C ASN A 47 5.18 -6.49 -3.46
N VAL A 48 5.83 -5.39 -3.85
CA VAL A 48 5.29 -4.02 -3.78
C VAL A 48 5.18 -3.45 -5.18
N SER A 49 3.99 -3.00 -5.57
CA SER A 49 3.76 -2.49 -6.93
C SER A 49 4.19 -1.03 -7.07
N VAL A 50 5.13 -0.79 -7.98
CA VAL A 50 5.67 0.54 -8.30
C VAL A 50 5.07 1.14 -9.59
N LYS A 51 4.00 0.53 -10.11
CA LYS A 51 3.35 0.93 -11.36
C LYS A 51 2.67 2.29 -11.26
N HIS A 52 2.03 2.54 -10.12
CA HIS A 52 1.08 3.63 -9.96
C HIS A 52 1.77 4.92 -9.52
N LYS A 53 1.95 5.86 -10.46
CA LYS A 53 2.54 7.19 -10.20
C LYS A 53 1.50 8.29 -9.93
N GLY A 54 0.21 7.96 -10.06
CA GLY A 54 -0.88 8.94 -9.96
C GLY A 54 -0.98 9.63 -8.59
N PHE A 55 -0.69 8.90 -7.52
CA PHE A 55 -0.72 9.46 -6.16
C PHE A 55 0.39 10.50 -5.94
N VAL A 56 1.59 10.23 -6.46
CA VAL A 56 2.74 11.13 -6.42
C VAL A 56 2.44 12.40 -7.20
N ARG A 57 1.87 12.26 -8.41
CA ARG A 57 1.42 13.41 -9.20
C ARG A 57 0.40 14.25 -8.44
N LEU A 58 -0.54 13.62 -7.76
CA LEU A 58 -1.56 14.32 -6.99
C LEU A 58 -0.96 15.06 -5.79
N ALA A 59 -0.01 14.42 -5.09
CA ALA A 59 0.74 15.03 -4.00
C ALA A 59 1.48 16.29 -4.46
N LEU A 60 2.18 16.24 -5.59
CA LEU A 60 2.81 17.42 -6.21
C LEU A 60 1.80 18.51 -6.55
N GLN A 61 0.68 18.16 -7.17
CA GLN A 61 -0.36 19.11 -7.55
C GLN A 61 -1.00 19.83 -6.35
N GLN A 62 -1.14 19.15 -5.21
CA GLN A 62 -1.74 19.72 -4.02
C GLN A 62 -0.72 20.28 -3.01
N GLY A 63 0.57 19.95 -3.15
CA GLY A 63 1.59 20.24 -2.14
C GLY A 63 1.40 19.40 -0.87
N TYR A 64 1.05 18.13 -1.05
CA TYR A 64 0.73 17.22 0.04
C TYR A 64 1.93 16.35 0.39
N ASP A 65 2.38 16.40 1.64
CA ASP A 65 3.55 15.65 2.08
C ASP A 65 3.26 14.14 2.09
N LEU A 66 4.29 13.35 1.76
CA LEU A 66 4.18 11.89 1.72
C LEU A 66 4.90 11.27 2.91
N VAL A 67 4.27 10.28 3.55
CA VAL A 67 4.88 9.48 4.62
C VAL A 67 4.82 8.00 4.20
N PRO A 68 5.92 7.43 3.68
CA PRO A 68 5.99 6.00 3.39
C PRO A 68 5.70 5.19 4.65
N THR A 69 4.80 4.22 4.56
CA THR A 69 4.41 3.39 5.71
C THR A 69 4.44 1.92 5.30
N VAL A 70 5.16 1.10 6.07
CA VAL A 70 5.29 -0.34 5.83
C VAL A 70 4.55 -1.08 6.92
N PHE A 71 3.66 -2.00 6.50
CA PHE A 71 2.89 -2.86 7.39
C PHE A 71 3.46 -4.28 7.35
N PHE A 72 4.09 -4.70 8.45
CA PHE A 72 4.60 -6.04 8.64
C PHE A 72 3.50 -6.96 9.17
N HIS A 73 3.55 -8.24 8.79
CA HIS A 73 2.55 -9.28 9.05
C HIS A 73 1.15 -9.00 8.48
N ALA A 74 0.99 -7.97 7.65
CA ALA A 74 -0.29 -7.69 7.01
C ALA A 74 -0.71 -8.83 6.08
N SER A 75 0.22 -9.37 5.29
CA SER A 75 0.00 -10.52 4.41
C SER A 75 -0.24 -11.83 5.17
N ASP A 76 0.23 -11.93 6.42
CA ASP A 76 0.11 -13.13 7.25
C ASP A 76 -1.25 -13.22 7.97
N GLN A 77 -2.11 -12.20 7.86
CA GLN A 77 -3.40 -12.16 8.57
C GLN A 77 -4.42 -13.16 8.07
N TYR A 78 -4.45 -13.40 6.75
CA TYR A 78 -5.51 -14.17 6.11
C TYR A 78 -4.95 -15.01 4.98
N ASN A 79 -5.45 -16.24 4.91
CA ASN A 79 -5.31 -17.11 3.76
C ASN A 79 -6.41 -16.77 2.76
N ASN A 80 -6.10 -16.93 1.47
CA ASN A 80 -7.04 -16.71 0.38
C ASN A 80 -7.10 -17.96 -0.52
N PRO A 81 -7.94 -18.97 -0.20
CA PRO A 81 -8.07 -20.18 -1.00
C PRO A 81 -8.67 -19.89 -2.39
N GLY A 82 -9.43 -18.80 -2.55
CA GLY A 82 -10.00 -18.36 -3.83
C GLY A 82 -9.02 -17.60 -4.73
N ARG A 83 -7.77 -17.42 -4.31
CA ARG A 83 -6.77 -16.57 -4.99
C ARG A 83 -6.54 -16.95 -6.46
N SER A 84 -6.50 -18.24 -6.79
CA SER A 84 -6.26 -18.71 -8.16
C SER A 84 -7.35 -18.26 -9.13
N LEU A 85 -8.61 -18.38 -8.72
CA LEU A 85 -9.77 -17.90 -9.49
C LEU A 85 -9.79 -16.38 -9.60
N GLN A 86 -9.47 -15.68 -8.50
CA GLN A 86 -9.38 -14.22 -8.48
C GLN A 86 -8.28 -13.70 -9.40
N LEU A 87 -7.09 -14.34 -9.40
CA LEU A 87 -6.00 -14.00 -10.32
C LEU A 87 -6.39 -14.25 -11.78
N TRP A 88 -7.02 -15.39 -12.06
CA TRP A 88 -7.46 -15.73 -13.42
C TRP A 88 -8.48 -14.71 -13.93
N THR A 89 -9.50 -14.39 -13.13
CA THR A 89 -10.51 -13.39 -13.52
C THR A 89 -9.91 -12.00 -13.62
N TYR A 90 -9.10 -11.56 -12.66
CA TYR A 90 -8.43 -10.26 -12.70
C TYR A 90 -7.57 -10.09 -13.96
N ARG A 91 -6.81 -11.13 -14.36
CA ARG A 91 -6.03 -11.11 -15.60
C ARG A 91 -6.88 -11.01 -16.86
N LYS A 92 -8.11 -11.53 -16.85
CA LYS A 92 -9.01 -11.52 -18.01
C LYS A 92 -9.92 -10.30 -18.09
N THR A 93 -10.39 -9.79 -16.95
CA THR A 93 -11.47 -8.79 -16.89
C THR A 93 -11.09 -7.53 -16.10
N GLY A 94 -9.95 -7.53 -15.40
CA GLY A 94 -9.57 -6.47 -14.46
C GLY A 94 -10.35 -6.48 -13.14
N ILE A 95 -11.22 -7.48 -12.93
CA ILE A 95 -12.05 -7.60 -11.73
C ILE A 95 -11.75 -8.95 -11.05
N PRO A 96 -11.29 -8.97 -9.78
CA PRO A 96 -11.15 -10.22 -9.05
C PRO A 96 -12.54 -10.73 -8.65
N VAL A 97 -13.02 -11.78 -9.30
CA VAL A 97 -14.34 -12.38 -9.00
C VAL A 97 -14.20 -13.47 -7.95
N GLY A 98 -15.16 -13.50 -7.03
CA GLY A 98 -15.24 -14.41 -5.90
C GLY A 98 -15.28 -13.60 -4.60
N ILE A 99 -16.19 -13.94 -3.69
CA ILE A 99 -16.15 -13.38 -2.33
C ILE A 99 -14.74 -13.65 -1.80
N PRO A 100 -14.00 -12.65 -1.30
CA PRO A 100 -12.74 -12.94 -0.67
C PRO A 100 -13.03 -13.80 0.57
N ILE A 101 -12.79 -15.10 0.45
CA ILE A 101 -12.82 -16.03 1.58
C ILE A 101 -11.51 -15.79 2.32
N TYR A 102 -11.39 -14.63 2.96
CA TYR A 102 -10.30 -14.37 3.87
C TYR A 102 -10.55 -15.20 5.11
N CYS A 103 -9.77 -16.26 5.26
CA CYS A 103 -9.89 -17.18 6.37
C CYS A 103 -8.56 -17.32 7.11
N ASN A 104 -8.59 -17.79 8.35
CA ASN A 104 -7.37 -18.21 9.02
C ASN A 104 -6.88 -19.55 8.43
N TRP A 105 -5.79 -20.05 8.97
CA TRP A 105 -5.23 -21.37 8.63
C TRP A 105 -6.17 -22.56 8.90
N LEU A 106 -7.25 -22.37 9.66
CA LEU A 106 -8.31 -23.35 9.93
C LEU A 106 -9.55 -23.19 9.01
N LEU A 107 -9.47 -22.37 7.97
CA LEU A 107 -10.60 -22.04 7.07
C LEU A 107 -11.79 -21.36 7.78
N MET A 108 -11.58 -20.79 8.97
CA MET A 108 -12.59 -20.02 9.69
C MET A 108 -12.56 -18.54 9.29
N PRO A 109 -13.67 -17.80 9.41
CA PRO A 109 -13.76 -16.38 9.07
C PRO A 109 -13.12 -15.47 10.14
N PHE A 110 -11.94 -15.84 10.63
CA PHE A 110 -11.14 -15.09 11.59
C PHE A 110 -9.74 -14.84 11.02
N SER A 111 -9.00 -13.88 11.58
CA SER A 111 -7.59 -13.72 11.21
C SER A 111 -6.71 -14.77 11.91
N ASN A 112 -5.49 -14.93 11.40
CA ASN A 112 -4.43 -15.71 12.05
C ASN A 112 -3.93 -15.07 13.37
N ARG A 113 -4.45 -13.89 13.75
CA ARG A 113 -4.10 -13.14 14.97
C ARG A 113 -2.62 -12.79 15.12
N THR A 114 -1.87 -12.78 14.03
CA THR A 114 -0.48 -12.30 14.00
C THR A 114 -0.48 -10.79 14.31
N PRO A 115 0.34 -10.28 15.25
CA PRO A 115 0.39 -8.85 15.51
C PRO A 115 0.89 -8.07 14.29
N ILE A 116 0.13 -7.07 13.82
CA ILE A 116 0.57 -6.18 12.74
C ILE A 116 1.51 -5.13 13.34
N LYS A 117 2.74 -5.08 12.81
CA LYS A 117 3.73 -4.05 13.19
C LYS A 117 3.78 -3.01 12.08
N VAL A 118 3.75 -1.73 12.44
CA VAL A 118 3.71 -0.61 11.49
C VAL A 118 4.97 0.21 11.65
N ALA A 119 5.74 0.35 10.57
CA ALA A 119 6.90 1.22 10.52
C ALA A 119 6.61 2.46 9.67
N LEU A 120 6.83 3.64 10.25
CA LEU A 120 6.71 4.91 9.56
C LEU A 120 8.07 5.34 9.03
N GLY A 121 8.08 5.75 7.76
CA GLY A 121 9.21 6.36 7.09
C GLY A 121 9.38 7.83 7.43
N LYS A 122 10.44 8.43 6.87
CA LYS A 122 10.65 9.87 6.98
C LYS A 122 9.57 10.59 6.17
N LYS A 123 9.09 11.70 6.72
CA LYS A 123 8.23 12.62 5.97
C LYS A 123 9.01 13.17 4.77
N ILE A 124 8.45 13.01 3.58
CA ILE A 124 8.96 13.58 2.34
C ILE A 124 8.18 14.87 2.10
N ALA A 125 8.85 16.00 2.24
CA ALA A 125 8.26 17.31 2.00
C ALA A 125 8.01 17.50 0.50
N VAL A 126 6.81 17.95 0.13
CA VAL A 126 6.40 18.09 -1.27
C VAL A 126 6.06 19.54 -1.59
N ALA A 127 6.85 20.17 -2.45
CA ALA A 127 6.53 21.49 -2.98
C ALA A 127 5.35 21.40 -3.96
N LYS A 128 4.43 22.37 -3.88
CA LYS A 128 3.27 22.40 -4.77
C LYS A 128 3.66 22.82 -6.19
N ILE A 129 3.35 21.98 -7.18
CA ILE A 129 3.59 22.25 -8.61
C ILE A 129 2.28 22.02 -9.36
N VAL A 130 1.72 23.07 -9.98
CA VAL A 130 0.40 23.02 -10.62
C VAL A 130 0.34 22.00 -11.76
N ALA A 131 1.38 21.98 -12.59
CA ALA A 131 1.53 21.08 -13.73
C ALA A 131 2.90 20.38 -13.64
N PRO A 132 3.03 19.32 -12.81
CA PRO A 132 4.31 18.65 -12.62
C PRO A 132 4.72 17.91 -13.89
N THR A 133 6.01 17.94 -14.21
CA THR A 133 6.57 17.18 -15.33
C THR A 133 6.67 15.69 -15.01
N GLU A 134 6.86 14.84 -16.02
CA GLU A 134 7.06 13.41 -15.78
C GLU A 134 8.35 13.15 -14.98
N GLU A 135 9.38 13.95 -15.21
CA GLU A 135 10.66 13.88 -14.50
C GLU A 135 10.47 14.16 -13.01
N GLU A 136 9.75 15.21 -12.65
CA GLU A 136 9.44 15.55 -11.24
C GLU A 136 8.61 14.46 -10.55
N VAL A 137 7.63 13.90 -11.28
CA VAL A 137 6.82 12.78 -10.78
C VAL A 137 7.69 11.54 -10.56
N ASN A 138 8.59 11.23 -11.50
CA ASN A 138 9.49 10.08 -11.40
C ASN A 138 10.50 10.25 -10.25
N GLU A 139 11.05 11.45 -10.07
CA GLU A 139 11.98 11.74 -8.98
C GLU A 139 11.32 11.57 -7.61
N LEU A 140 10.13 12.15 -7.40
CA LEU A 140 9.42 12.01 -6.13
C LEU A 140 8.97 10.55 -5.91
N HIS A 141 8.56 9.86 -6.96
CA HIS A 141 8.21 8.45 -6.90
C HIS A 141 9.41 7.58 -6.50
N TYR A 142 10.58 7.83 -7.08
CA TYR A 142 11.82 7.15 -6.69
C TYR A 142 12.17 7.42 -5.23
N LYS A 143 12.12 8.68 -4.77
CA LYS A 143 12.34 9.05 -3.37
C LYS A 143 11.38 8.33 -2.42
N PHE A 144 10.10 8.24 -2.80
CA PHE A 144 9.09 7.53 -2.02
C PHE A 144 9.45 6.06 -1.82
N TYR A 145 9.73 5.33 -2.90
CA TYR A 145 10.07 3.91 -2.80
C TYR A 145 11.45 3.67 -2.20
N ALA A 146 12.45 4.54 -2.42
CA ALA A 146 13.73 4.46 -1.72
C ALA A 146 13.54 4.55 -0.19
N GLU A 147 12.63 5.40 0.29
CA GLU A 147 12.30 5.43 1.72
C GLU A 147 11.48 4.21 2.17
N VAL A 148 10.60 3.64 1.34
CA VAL A 148 9.95 2.34 1.62
C VAL A 148 11.00 1.25 1.83
N TRP A 149 11.98 1.14 0.92
CA TRP A 149 13.09 0.19 1.02
C TRP A 149 13.86 0.38 2.32
N ARG A 150 14.28 1.62 2.59
CA ARG A 150 15.05 1.96 3.79
C ARG A 150 14.30 1.62 5.09
N VAL A 151 12.98 1.81 5.12
CA VAL A 151 12.14 1.45 6.27
C VAL A 151 12.03 -0.05 6.41
N PHE A 152 11.83 -0.77 5.32
CA PHE A 152 11.79 -2.23 5.33
C PHE A 152 13.10 -2.79 5.88
N GLU A 153 14.23 -2.48 5.26
CA GLU A 153 15.57 -2.93 5.68
C GLU A 153 15.86 -2.65 7.15
N LYS A 154 15.50 -1.44 7.63
CA LYS A 154 15.77 -1.05 9.01
C LYS A 154 15.03 -1.92 10.04
N TYR A 155 13.79 -2.32 9.75
CA TYR A 155 12.93 -3.00 10.72
C TYR A 155 12.67 -4.47 10.39
N ALA A 156 13.13 -4.98 9.24
CA ALA A 156 12.87 -6.34 8.81
C ALA A 156 13.35 -7.35 9.86
N GLU A 157 14.60 -7.23 10.32
CA GLU A 157 15.16 -8.13 11.32
C GLU A 157 14.41 -8.07 12.66
N GLU A 158 14.21 -6.86 13.21
CA GLU A 158 13.47 -6.63 14.46
C GLU A 158 12.04 -7.20 14.41
N PHE A 159 11.42 -7.17 13.25
CA PHE A 159 10.03 -7.59 13.06
C PHE A 159 9.87 -9.03 12.60
N GLY A 160 10.96 -9.82 12.48
CA GLY A 160 10.89 -11.23 12.09
C GLY A 160 10.64 -11.43 10.59
N TYR A 161 11.16 -10.49 9.80
CA TYR A 161 11.18 -10.46 8.33
C TYR A 161 12.63 -10.54 7.78
N GLY A 162 13.62 -10.87 8.61
CA GLY A 162 15.03 -10.94 8.18
C GLY A 162 15.33 -12.04 7.16
N ASP A 163 14.45 -13.04 7.03
CA ASP A 163 14.45 -14.08 6.02
C ASP A 163 13.61 -13.73 4.79
N ARG A 164 13.00 -12.55 4.76
CA ARG A 164 12.14 -12.08 3.66
C ARG A 164 12.78 -10.91 2.93
N GLU A 165 12.56 -10.87 1.62
CA GLU A 165 13.03 -9.80 0.75
C GLU A 165 11.88 -8.92 0.27
N LEU A 166 12.13 -7.62 0.13
CA LEU A 166 11.20 -6.71 -0.54
C LEU A 166 11.50 -6.71 -2.04
N ALA A 167 10.48 -6.91 -2.89
CA ALA A 167 10.64 -6.86 -4.33
C ALA A 167 9.70 -5.84 -4.97
N TYR A 168 10.24 -4.96 -5.81
CA TYR A 168 9.43 -4.00 -6.57
C TYR A 168 8.96 -4.61 -7.89
N VAL A 169 7.65 -4.62 -8.10
CA VAL A 169 7.00 -5.14 -9.32
C VAL A 169 6.36 -4.02 -10.13
N GLN A 170 6.53 -4.06 -11.46
CA GLN A 170 6.03 -3.05 -12.40
C GLN A 170 4.63 -3.34 -12.95
#